data_AF-S7S028-F1
#
_entry.id   AF-S7S028-F1
#
_cell.length_a   1.000
_cell.length_b   1.000
_cell.length_c   1.000
_cell.angle_alpha   90.00
_cell.angle_beta   90.00
_cell.angle_gamma   90.00
#
_symmetry.space_group_name_H-M   'P 1'
#
loop_
_entity.id
_entity.type
_entity.pdbx_description
1 polymer ?
#
loop_
_entity_poly.entity_id
_entity_poly.type
_entity_poly.pdbx_seq_one_letter_code
_entity_poly.pdbx_strand_id
1 'polypeptide(L)'
;MIDCWGHRGASAAFPENTLASFEAAIRDGAEGIESDVHMSLDDVVVMFHDPSLERTTDGTGFIRERYWYGKDGMEHVRTKKEPRQAIPTFPETVELLMKPENQHVKLNVDVKIQSDPDRLFPLLHKTITSHENWETLLAPRILLGLWHPRFIAPAKSVLPYLKRSFIGVSLHIARKYFWESCEAFSIHFSMLTSSDGAKFRNECKAAGKNILVWTVNKPEHMMECVRWDVDAILTDYTKVWLELRAQLQTDYDKIVAQYNSRLFLWTSMIFYKPVQLLGQFYHHAYLESVAGPLDAVDTAAPGVKVKS
;
A
#
# COMPACT_ATOMS: atom_id res chain seq x y z
N MET A 1 -9.03 14.24 10.47
CA MET A 1 -9.23 14.50 9.02
C MET A 1 -8.62 13.34 8.26
N ILE A 2 -9.20 12.97 7.12
CA ILE A 2 -8.76 11.82 6.35
C ILE A 2 -7.49 12.17 5.58
N ASP A 3 -6.43 11.39 5.76
CA ASP A 3 -5.14 11.60 5.08
C ASP A 3 -5.29 11.35 3.56
N CYS A 4 -4.53 12.09 2.77
CA CYS A 4 -4.34 11.87 1.34
C CYS A 4 -3.05 11.08 1.13
N TRP A 5 -3.17 9.84 0.63
CA TRP A 5 -2.02 9.01 0.28
C TRP A 5 -1.95 8.85 -1.24
N GLY A 6 -0.83 9.23 -1.85
CA GLY A 6 -0.63 9.06 -3.30
C GLY A 6 -0.39 7.60 -3.65
N HIS A 7 -1.34 6.95 -4.34
CA HIS A 7 -1.22 5.56 -4.79
C HIS A 7 -0.19 5.49 -5.93
N ARG A 8 0.98 4.91 -5.63
CA ARG A 8 2.18 4.95 -6.48
C ARG A 8 2.64 6.39 -6.74
N GLY A 9 2.43 7.29 -5.77
CA GLY A 9 2.56 8.74 -5.89
C GLY A 9 1.35 9.42 -6.56
N ALA A 10 1.56 10.55 -7.24
CA ALA A 10 0.55 11.23 -8.06
C ALA A 10 0.45 10.57 -9.46
N SER A 11 0.16 9.27 -9.48
CA SER A 11 0.30 8.38 -10.64
C SER A 11 -0.65 8.70 -11.82
N ALA A 12 -1.73 9.46 -11.59
CA ALA A 12 -2.55 9.99 -12.67
C ALA A 12 -1.77 11.02 -13.51
N ALA A 13 -0.99 11.89 -12.85
CA ALA A 13 -0.26 12.97 -13.52
C ALA A 13 1.16 12.54 -13.96
N PHE A 14 1.85 11.73 -13.15
CA PHE A 14 3.24 11.31 -13.37
C PHE A 14 3.35 9.80 -13.60
N PRO A 15 4.50 9.27 -14.05
CA PRO A 15 4.71 7.82 -14.14
C PRO A 15 4.64 7.20 -12.75
N GLU A 16 3.82 6.16 -12.58
CA GLU A 16 3.64 5.48 -11.29
C GLU A 16 4.97 4.96 -10.73
N ASN A 17 5.10 4.93 -9.40
CA ASN A 17 6.28 4.44 -8.68
C ASN A 17 7.58 5.12 -9.13
N THR A 18 7.58 6.45 -9.21
CA THR A 18 8.76 7.24 -9.56
C THR A 18 9.00 8.39 -8.58
N LEU A 19 10.25 8.85 -8.46
CA LEU A 19 10.56 10.03 -7.63
C LEU A 19 9.74 11.25 -8.06
N ALA A 20 9.55 11.49 -9.37
CA ALA A 20 8.71 12.59 -9.83
C ALA A 20 7.25 12.46 -9.37
N SER A 21 6.70 11.23 -9.36
CA SER A 21 5.34 10.96 -8.88
C SER A 21 5.22 11.14 -7.37
N PHE A 22 6.22 10.69 -6.61
CA PHE A 22 6.26 10.88 -5.15
C PHE A 22 6.40 12.36 -4.78
N GLU A 23 7.35 13.07 -5.38
CA GLU A 23 7.55 14.51 -5.16
C GLU A 23 6.32 15.32 -5.56
N ALA A 24 5.62 14.94 -6.63
CA ALA A 24 4.37 15.58 -7.02
C ALA A 24 3.27 15.38 -5.97
N ALA A 25 3.08 14.16 -5.46
CA ALA A 25 2.10 13.90 -4.40
C ALA A 25 2.40 14.72 -3.14
N ILE A 26 3.66 14.77 -2.72
CA ILE A 26 4.09 15.56 -1.56
C ILE A 26 3.84 17.05 -1.81
N ARG A 27 4.18 17.56 -3.00
CA ARG A 27 3.96 18.96 -3.39
C ARG A 27 2.47 19.34 -3.41
N ASP A 28 1.60 18.40 -3.77
CA ASP A 28 0.16 18.62 -3.72
C ASP A 28 -0.33 18.79 -2.27
N GLY A 29 0.37 18.20 -1.30
CA GLY A 29 0.05 18.23 0.13
C GLY A 29 -0.35 16.87 0.71
N ALA A 30 0.01 15.76 0.05
CA ALA A 30 -0.29 14.42 0.53
C ALA A 30 0.46 14.10 1.84
N GLU A 31 -0.25 13.58 2.84
CA GLU A 31 0.35 13.12 4.11
C GLU A 31 1.05 11.75 4.00
N GLY A 32 0.87 11.07 2.86
CA GLY A 32 1.55 9.81 2.60
C GLY A 32 1.74 9.53 1.12
N ILE A 33 2.66 8.62 0.84
CA ILE A 33 2.81 7.97 -0.45
C ILE A 33 2.69 6.46 -0.23
N GLU A 34 2.08 5.77 -1.18
CA GLU A 34 2.09 4.33 -1.26
C GLU A 34 2.94 3.90 -2.44
N SER A 35 3.72 2.84 -2.26
CA SER A 35 4.54 2.25 -3.31
C SER A 35 4.72 0.77 -3.09
N ASP A 36 4.96 0.09 -4.20
CA ASP A 36 5.14 -1.35 -4.30
C ASP A 36 6.63 -1.71 -4.31
N VAL A 37 7.02 -2.83 -3.69
CA VAL A 37 8.42 -3.29 -3.74
C VAL A 37 8.60 -4.64 -4.43
N HIS A 38 9.60 -4.69 -5.33
CA HIS A 38 10.21 -5.91 -5.86
C HIS A 38 11.71 -5.89 -5.60
N MET A 39 12.37 -7.02 -5.85
CA MET A 39 13.82 -7.18 -5.67
C MET A 39 14.44 -7.75 -6.94
N SER A 40 15.55 -7.15 -7.37
CA SER A 40 16.36 -7.65 -8.49
C SER A 40 17.10 -8.95 -8.13
N LEU A 41 17.76 -9.57 -9.12
CA LEU A 41 18.56 -10.77 -8.93
C LEU A 41 19.76 -10.55 -7.99
N ASP A 42 20.33 -9.34 -8.01
CA ASP A 42 21.46 -8.85 -7.20
C ASP A 42 21.03 -8.00 -5.99
N ASP A 43 19.88 -8.33 -5.40
CA ASP A 43 19.42 -7.82 -4.09
C ASP A 43 19.17 -6.30 -4.02
N VAL A 44 18.87 -5.65 -5.16
CA VAL A 44 18.42 -4.26 -5.18
C VAL A 44 16.90 -4.22 -5.07
N VAL A 45 16.40 -3.58 -4.01
CA VAL A 45 14.96 -3.37 -3.81
C VAL A 45 14.52 -2.15 -4.60
N VAL A 46 13.52 -2.32 -5.46
CA VAL A 46 13.02 -1.31 -6.40
C VAL A 46 11.54 -1.02 -6.17
N MET A 47 11.15 0.22 -6.44
CA MET A 47 9.77 0.70 -6.38
C MET A 47 9.05 0.38 -7.67
N PHE A 48 8.22 -0.66 -7.69
CA PHE A 48 7.55 -1.10 -8.91
C PHE A 48 6.35 -2.00 -8.63
N HIS A 49 5.26 -1.86 -9.41
CA HIS A 49 4.01 -2.59 -9.12
C HIS A 49 4.02 -4.02 -9.63
N ASP A 50 4.19 -4.20 -10.94
CA ASP A 50 4.06 -5.50 -11.59
C ASP A 50 5.31 -6.35 -11.37
N PRO A 51 5.22 -7.69 -11.39
CA PRO A 51 6.41 -8.54 -11.32
C PRO A 51 7.30 -8.42 -12.57
N SER A 52 6.78 -7.89 -13.68
CA SER A 52 7.48 -7.72 -14.95
C SER A 52 7.46 -6.27 -15.45
N LEU A 53 8.47 -5.89 -16.22
CA LEU A 53 8.78 -4.49 -16.54
C LEU A 53 7.88 -3.85 -17.62
N GLU A 54 7.21 -4.66 -18.44
CA GLU A 54 6.73 -4.26 -19.76
C GLU A 54 5.60 -3.24 -19.73
N ARG A 55 4.73 -3.26 -18.72
CA ARG A 55 3.53 -2.39 -18.73
C ARG A 55 3.91 -0.91 -18.70
N THR A 56 4.88 -0.55 -17.87
CA THR A 56 5.18 0.86 -17.55
C THR A 56 6.57 1.32 -17.99
N THR A 57 7.41 0.42 -18.49
CA THR A 57 8.78 0.75 -18.91
C THR A 57 9.11 0.23 -20.30
N ASP A 58 10.25 0.67 -20.84
CA ASP A 58 10.85 0.16 -22.07
C ASP A 58 11.66 -1.15 -21.87
N GLY A 59 11.74 -1.65 -20.64
CA GLY A 59 12.37 -2.94 -20.31
C GLY A 59 11.44 -4.14 -20.48
N THR A 60 12.02 -5.33 -20.38
CA THR A 60 11.32 -6.62 -20.50
C THR A 60 11.85 -7.64 -19.48
N GLY A 61 11.02 -8.63 -19.14
CA GLY A 61 11.31 -9.71 -18.21
C GLY A 61 10.84 -9.46 -16.78
N PHE A 62 10.92 -10.51 -15.97
CA PHE A 62 10.62 -10.45 -14.54
C PHE A 62 11.75 -9.78 -13.76
N ILE A 63 11.41 -8.86 -12.85
CA ILE A 63 12.38 -8.10 -12.05
C ILE A 63 13.29 -9.04 -11.27
N ARG A 64 12.73 -10.09 -10.65
CA ARG A 64 13.45 -11.09 -9.84
C ARG A 64 14.48 -11.92 -10.63
N GLU A 65 14.43 -11.88 -11.96
CA GLU A 65 15.29 -12.66 -12.87
C GLU A 65 16.35 -11.79 -13.56
N ARG A 66 16.43 -10.49 -13.23
CA ARG A 66 17.33 -9.54 -13.85
C ARG A 66 18.25 -8.86 -12.85
N TYR A 67 19.50 -8.63 -13.27
CA TYR A 67 20.43 -7.78 -12.54
C TYR A 67 20.00 -6.32 -12.61
N TRP A 68 20.16 -5.61 -11.50
CA TRP A 68 20.01 -4.16 -11.45
C TRP A 68 21.21 -3.49 -12.09
N TYR A 69 22.42 -3.92 -11.71
CA TYR A 69 23.67 -3.32 -12.17
C TYR A 69 24.21 -3.95 -13.46
N GLY A 70 25.01 -3.16 -14.18
CA GLY A 70 25.80 -3.63 -15.31
C GLY A 70 25.26 -3.14 -16.65
N LYS A 71 25.98 -3.48 -17.73
CA LYS A 71 25.72 -2.93 -19.08
C LYS A 71 24.26 -3.08 -19.56
N ASP A 72 23.64 -4.21 -19.23
CA ASP A 72 22.25 -4.53 -19.58
C ASP A 72 21.33 -4.56 -18.33
N GLY A 73 21.79 -3.90 -17.27
CA GLY A 73 21.14 -3.81 -15.97
C GLY A 73 19.89 -2.94 -15.99
N MET A 74 18.98 -3.21 -15.05
CA MET A 74 17.72 -2.47 -14.93
C MET A 74 17.91 -0.99 -14.57
N GLU A 75 19.08 -0.56 -14.07
CA GLU A 75 19.40 0.86 -13.83
C GLU A 75 19.30 1.74 -15.09
N HIS A 76 19.34 1.13 -16.28
CA HIS A 76 19.18 1.79 -17.58
C HIS A 76 17.75 1.82 -18.12
N VAL A 77 16.83 1.06 -17.52
CA VAL A 77 15.41 1.02 -17.93
C VAL A 77 14.72 2.34 -17.61
N ARG A 78 13.81 2.78 -18.48
CA ARG A 78 13.08 4.05 -18.33
C ARG A 78 11.58 3.87 -18.41
N THR A 79 10.85 4.69 -17.68
CA THR A 79 9.39 4.74 -17.76
C THR A 79 8.93 5.15 -19.16
N LYS A 80 7.80 4.58 -19.61
CA LYS A 80 7.15 4.92 -20.89
C LYS A 80 6.42 6.25 -20.83
N LYS A 81 5.77 6.54 -19.70
CA LYS A 81 5.06 7.80 -19.46
C LYS A 81 6.06 8.91 -19.16
N GLU A 82 5.75 10.13 -19.59
CA GLU A 82 6.55 11.32 -19.32
C GLU A 82 6.32 11.88 -17.90
N PRO A 83 7.34 12.48 -17.27
CA PRO A 83 8.73 12.53 -17.73
C PRO A 83 9.40 11.15 -17.63
N ARG A 84 10.09 10.71 -18.70
CA ARG A 84 10.86 9.46 -18.68
C ARG A 84 11.94 9.51 -17.60
N GLN A 85 11.97 8.51 -16.73
CA GLN A 85 12.95 8.42 -15.65
C GLN A 85 13.25 6.97 -15.28
N ALA A 86 14.30 6.78 -14.47
CA ALA A 86 14.66 5.47 -13.94
C ALA A 86 13.63 4.98 -12.91
N ILE A 87 13.63 3.67 -12.67
CA ILE A 87 12.88 3.06 -11.57
C ILE A 87 13.58 3.46 -10.26
N PRO A 88 12.91 4.06 -9.27
CA PRO A 88 13.52 4.35 -7.99
C PRO A 88 13.84 3.08 -7.22
N THR A 89 14.92 3.11 -6.47
CA THR A 89 15.26 2.11 -5.47
C THR A 89 14.64 2.45 -4.11
N PHE A 90 14.60 1.48 -3.20
CA PHE A 90 14.17 1.71 -1.82
C PHE A 90 15.06 2.73 -1.09
N PRO A 91 16.41 2.68 -1.18
CA PRO A 91 17.28 3.73 -0.66
C PRO A 91 16.94 5.14 -1.18
N GLU A 92 16.77 5.35 -2.49
CA GLU A 92 16.44 6.66 -3.05
C GLU A 92 15.09 7.20 -2.54
N THR A 93 14.12 6.30 -2.33
CA THR A 93 12.82 6.67 -1.77
C THR A 93 12.92 7.03 -0.28
N VAL A 94 13.77 6.32 0.47
CA VAL A 94 14.05 6.67 1.87
C VAL A 94 14.78 8.01 1.96
N GLU A 95 15.76 8.27 1.09
CA GLU A 95 16.44 9.56 1.01
C GLU A 95 15.44 10.69 0.74
N LEU A 96 14.48 10.50 -0.18
CA LEU A 96 13.41 11.45 -0.43
C LEU A 96 12.60 11.73 0.85
N LEU A 97 12.23 10.70 1.62
CA LEU A 97 11.46 10.83 2.86
C LEU A 97 12.25 11.47 4.00
N MET A 98 13.58 11.36 3.99
CA MET A 98 14.47 11.89 5.02
C MET A 98 14.79 13.37 4.83
N LYS A 99 14.54 13.94 3.64
CA LYS A 99 14.63 15.40 3.42
C LYS A 99 13.79 16.16 4.47
N PRO A 100 14.32 17.21 5.13
CA PRO A 100 13.64 17.92 6.21
C PRO A 100 12.20 18.36 5.86
N GLU A 101 12.00 18.85 4.64
CA GLU A 101 10.70 19.28 4.12
C GLU A 101 9.68 18.14 3.98
N ASN A 102 10.15 16.89 3.87
CA ASN A 102 9.33 15.70 3.64
C ASN A 102 9.12 14.86 4.91
N GLN A 103 9.62 15.29 6.07
CA GLN A 103 9.52 14.52 7.32
C GLN A 103 8.09 14.37 7.85
N HIS A 104 7.12 15.09 7.28
CA HIS A 104 5.70 14.95 7.57
C HIS A 104 5.03 13.78 6.81
N VAL A 105 5.68 13.23 5.78
CA VAL A 105 5.10 12.26 4.84
C VAL A 105 5.31 10.83 5.34
N LYS A 106 4.28 10.00 5.26
CA LYS A 106 4.33 8.55 5.54
C LYS A 106 4.61 7.74 4.27
N LEU A 107 5.21 6.56 4.42
CA LEU A 107 5.37 5.59 3.33
C LEU A 107 4.61 4.31 3.66
N ASN A 108 3.66 3.95 2.80
CA ASN A 108 3.04 2.64 2.81
C ASN A 108 3.75 1.74 1.80
N VAL A 109 4.41 0.68 2.27
CA VAL A 109 5.18 -0.25 1.43
C VAL A 109 4.32 -1.48 1.16
N ASP A 110 3.82 -1.64 -0.07
CA ASP A 110 3.14 -2.86 -0.51
C ASP A 110 4.18 -3.96 -0.80
N VAL A 111 4.23 -4.96 0.08
CA VAL A 111 5.04 -6.17 -0.10
C VAL A 111 4.30 -7.15 -1.00
N LYS A 112 4.77 -7.26 -2.25
CA LYS A 112 4.21 -8.18 -3.23
C LYS A 112 4.33 -9.63 -2.78
N ILE A 113 3.27 -10.41 -3.00
CA ILE A 113 3.13 -11.77 -2.47
C ILE A 113 4.22 -12.76 -2.96
N GLN A 114 4.87 -12.44 -4.07
CA GLN A 114 5.92 -13.18 -4.74
C GLN A 114 7.28 -12.98 -4.06
N SER A 115 7.42 -11.92 -3.26
CA SER A 115 8.68 -11.53 -2.62
C SER A 115 9.09 -12.52 -1.54
N ASP A 116 10.35 -12.89 -1.49
CA ASP A 116 10.89 -13.71 -0.40
C ASP A 116 11.08 -12.86 0.86
N PRO A 117 10.31 -13.06 1.95
CA PRO A 117 10.43 -12.26 3.17
C PRO A 117 11.81 -12.37 3.82
N ASP A 118 12.43 -13.54 3.75
CA ASP A 118 13.71 -13.82 4.41
C ASP A 118 14.88 -13.12 3.69
N ARG A 119 14.68 -12.73 2.42
CA ARG A 119 15.62 -11.88 1.67
C ARG A 119 15.23 -10.41 1.70
N LEU A 120 13.97 -10.09 1.46
CA LEU A 120 13.50 -8.71 1.33
C LEU A 120 13.60 -7.93 2.65
N PHE A 121 13.14 -8.49 3.76
CA PHE A 121 13.08 -7.73 5.02
C PHE A 121 14.44 -7.36 5.59
N PRO A 122 15.48 -8.21 5.52
CA PRO A 122 16.85 -7.80 5.86
C PRO A 122 17.37 -6.63 5.02
N LEU A 123 17.02 -6.55 3.73
CA LEU A 123 17.43 -5.44 2.86
C LEU A 123 16.70 -4.14 3.21
N LEU A 124 15.40 -4.21 3.51
CA LEU A 124 14.64 -3.07 4.03
C LEU A 124 15.21 -2.62 5.37
N HIS A 125 15.48 -3.56 6.28
CA HIS A 125 16.08 -3.29 7.59
C HIS A 125 17.41 -2.56 7.43
N LYS A 126 18.33 -3.13 6.64
CA LYS A 126 19.64 -2.54 6.37
C LYS A 126 19.55 -1.11 5.84
N THR A 127 18.62 -0.86 4.91
CA THR A 127 18.42 0.49 4.35
C THR A 127 17.85 1.45 5.40
N ILE A 128 16.85 1.04 6.17
CA ILE A 128 16.23 1.89 7.19
C ILE A 128 17.26 2.26 8.28
N THR A 129 18.01 1.27 8.78
CA THR A 129 18.95 1.46 9.89
C THR A 129 20.28 2.09 9.49
N SER A 130 20.55 2.25 8.19
CA SER A 130 21.71 3.01 7.73
C SER A 130 21.57 4.53 7.86
N HIS A 131 20.37 5.05 8.14
CA HIS A 131 20.15 6.48 8.34
C HIS A 131 20.24 6.87 9.83
N GLU A 132 20.80 8.05 10.11
CA GLU A 132 20.81 8.60 11.47
C GLU A 132 19.38 8.91 11.96
N ASN A 133 19.13 8.68 13.25
CA ASN A 133 17.86 8.91 13.93
C ASN A 133 16.67 8.19 13.27
N TRP A 134 16.91 7.09 12.53
CA TRP A 134 15.88 6.35 11.82
C TRP A 134 14.74 5.89 12.74
N GLU A 135 15.02 5.60 14.01
CA GLU A 135 14.03 5.18 15.02
C GLU A 135 12.95 6.23 15.26
N THR A 136 13.30 7.50 15.12
CA THR A 136 12.39 8.63 15.43
C THR A 136 11.92 9.34 14.16
N LEU A 137 12.82 9.52 13.19
CA LEU A 137 12.54 10.27 11.97
C LEU A 137 12.00 9.41 10.83
N LEU A 138 12.21 8.10 10.81
CA LEU A 138 11.86 7.26 9.65
C LEU A 138 10.89 6.12 9.99
N ALA A 139 11.29 5.21 10.88
CA ALA A 139 10.52 4.01 11.22
C ALA A 139 9.06 4.28 11.59
N PRO A 140 8.72 5.31 12.41
CA PRO A 140 7.32 5.59 12.76
C PRO A 140 6.43 5.98 11.56
N ARG A 141 7.05 6.37 10.44
CA ARG A 141 6.39 6.81 9.21
C ARG A 141 6.28 5.71 8.15
N ILE A 142 6.92 4.56 8.34
CA ILE A 142 6.84 3.43 7.41
C ILE A 142 5.76 2.45 7.90
N LEU A 143 4.80 2.15 7.03
CA LEU A 143 3.78 1.14 7.22
C LEU A 143 4.04 -0.02 6.25
N LEU A 144 4.20 -1.23 6.78
CA LEU A 144 4.48 -2.42 5.98
C LEU A 144 3.17 -3.14 5.61
N GLY A 145 2.80 -3.12 4.33
CA GLY A 145 1.59 -3.72 3.79
C GLY A 145 1.77 -5.17 3.36
N LEU A 146 0.95 -6.06 3.92
CA LEU A 146 1.09 -7.51 3.80
C LEU A 146 -0.17 -8.13 3.17
N TRP A 147 0.02 -8.96 2.14
CA TRP A 147 -1.06 -9.68 1.47
C TRP A 147 -1.29 -11.11 1.99
N HIS A 148 -0.27 -11.71 2.61
CA HIS A 148 -0.27 -13.13 3.00
C HIS A 148 0.27 -13.33 4.43
N PRO A 149 -0.30 -14.23 5.25
CA PRO A 149 0.13 -14.43 6.64
C PRO A 149 1.61 -14.84 6.76
N ARG A 150 2.18 -15.45 5.72
CA ARG A 150 3.60 -15.85 5.67
C ARG A 150 4.59 -14.71 5.92
N PHE A 151 4.17 -13.47 5.67
CA PHE A 151 5.00 -12.29 5.92
C PHE A 151 4.97 -11.82 7.38
N ILE A 152 3.99 -12.25 8.18
CA ILE A 152 3.79 -11.72 9.54
C ILE A 152 4.96 -12.07 10.45
N ALA A 153 5.34 -13.34 10.53
CA ALA A 153 6.40 -13.78 11.44
C ALA A 153 7.78 -13.19 11.06
N PRO A 154 8.22 -13.22 9.79
CA PRO A 154 9.44 -12.54 9.38
C PRO A 154 9.40 -11.02 9.62
N ALA A 155 8.26 -10.37 9.36
CA ALA A 155 8.12 -8.92 9.61
C ALA A 155 8.26 -8.58 11.10
N LYS A 156 7.64 -9.37 11.99
CA LYS A 156 7.78 -9.19 13.45
C LYS A 156 9.21 -9.46 13.93
N SER A 157 9.92 -10.38 13.29
CA SER A 157 11.29 -10.74 13.67
C SER A 157 12.32 -9.70 13.20
N VAL A 158 12.27 -9.32 11.92
CA VAL A 158 13.30 -8.50 11.27
C VAL A 158 12.99 -7.00 11.33
N LEU A 159 11.70 -6.64 11.30
CA LEU A 159 11.21 -5.25 11.27
C LEU A 159 10.24 -4.98 12.45
N PRO A 160 10.58 -5.33 13.71
CA PRO A 160 9.66 -5.25 14.85
C PRO A 160 9.17 -3.81 15.12
N TYR A 161 9.98 -2.83 14.76
CA TYR A 161 9.72 -1.40 14.95
C TYR A 161 8.75 -0.80 13.92
N LEU A 162 8.45 -1.51 12.83
CA LEU A 162 7.48 -1.04 11.83
C LEU A 162 6.06 -1.40 12.24
N LYS A 163 5.12 -0.52 11.93
CA LYS A 163 3.69 -0.86 11.92
C LYS A 163 3.39 -1.70 10.69
N ARG A 164 2.35 -2.52 10.77
CA ARG A 164 1.91 -3.42 9.70
C ARG A 164 0.47 -3.14 9.32
N SER A 165 0.20 -3.28 8.04
CA SER A 165 -1.17 -3.31 7.51
C SER A 165 -1.44 -4.61 6.76
N PHE A 166 -2.68 -5.07 6.81
CA PHE A 166 -3.17 -6.04 5.83
C PHE A 166 -3.59 -5.27 4.58
N ILE A 167 -3.11 -5.69 3.41
CA ILE A 167 -3.61 -5.21 2.12
C ILE A 167 -4.41 -6.32 1.47
N GLY A 168 -5.66 -6.02 1.06
CA GLY A 168 -6.40 -7.00 0.27
C GLY A 168 -7.86 -6.69 0.02
N VAL A 169 -8.53 -7.70 -0.53
CA VAL A 169 -9.93 -7.65 -0.96
C VAL A 169 -10.83 -8.60 -0.16
N SER A 170 -10.35 -9.23 0.91
CA SER A 170 -11.12 -10.17 1.72
C SER A 170 -11.18 -9.72 3.18
N LEU A 171 -12.36 -9.32 3.63
CA LEU A 171 -12.61 -8.96 5.02
C LEU A 171 -12.54 -10.17 5.96
N HIS A 172 -12.79 -11.38 5.43
CA HIS A 172 -12.61 -12.61 6.18
C HIS A 172 -11.13 -12.88 6.47
N ILE A 173 -10.26 -12.75 5.46
CA ILE A 173 -8.81 -12.93 5.63
C ILE A 173 -8.26 -11.88 6.62
N ALA A 174 -8.68 -10.62 6.49
CA ALA A 174 -8.31 -9.54 7.40
C ALA A 174 -8.59 -9.90 8.86
N ARG A 175 -9.82 -10.35 9.16
CA ARG A 175 -10.25 -10.74 10.51
C ARG A 175 -9.55 -12.00 11.00
N LYS A 176 -9.45 -13.04 10.17
CA LYS A 176 -8.93 -14.35 10.60
C LYS A 176 -7.44 -14.33 10.86
N TYR A 177 -6.65 -13.70 9.99
CA TYR A 177 -5.20 -13.87 9.99
C TYR A 177 -4.41 -12.63 10.40
N PHE A 178 -4.96 -11.44 10.20
CA PHE A 178 -4.22 -10.18 10.38
C PHE A 178 -4.69 -9.36 11.57
N TRP A 179 -5.85 -9.69 12.15
CA TRP A 179 -6.47 -8.88 13.19
C TRP A 179 -5.57 -8.62 14.39
N GLU A 180 -4.87 -9.62 14.89
CA GLU A 180 -3.97 -9.48 16.04
C GLU A 180 -2.58 -8.93 15.68
N SER A 181 -2.22 -8.90 14.39
CA SER A 181 -0.85 -8.61 13.95
C SER A 181 -0.68 -7.28 13.21
N CYS A 182 -1.78 -6.65 12.80
CA CYS A 182 -1.78 -5.40 12.04
C CYS A 182 -2.52 -4.28 12.78
N GLU A 183 -1.96 -3.08 12.72
CA GLU A 183 -2.56 -1.87 13.29
C GLU A 183 -3.51 -1.18 12.28
N ALA A 184 -3.38 -1.48 10.99
CA ALA A 184 -4.17 -0.91 9.92
C ALA A 184 -4.67 -1.96 8.91
N PHE A 185 -5.75 -1.63 8.20
CA PHE A 185 -6.31 -2.44 7.12
C PHE A 185 -6.47 -1.58 5.86
N SER A 186 -5.65 -1.88 4.85
CA SER A 186 -5.71 -1.28 3.52
C SER A 186 -6.62 -2.11 2.62
N ILE A 187 -7.89 -1.70 2.51
CA ILE A 187 -8.94 -2.51 1.89
C ILE A 187 -9.41 -1.87 0.58
N HIS A 188 -9.65 -2.72 -0.42
CA HIS A 188 -10.26 -2.26 -1.66
C HIS A 188 -11.65 -1.66 -1.43
N PHE A 189 -11.90 -0.46 -1.95
CA PHE A 189 -13.11 0.36 -1.72
C PHE A 189 -14.42 -0.44 -1.82
N SER A 190 -14.56 -1.27 -2.85
CA SER A 190 -15.81 -2.02 -3.07
C SER A 190 -16.12 -3.01 -1.95
N MET A 191 -15.12 -3.54 -1.24
CA MET A 191 -15.38 -4.48 -0.13
C MET A 191 -16.06 -3.78 1.05
N LEU A 192 -15.78 -2.49 1.23
CA LEU A 192 -16.34 -1.67 2.30
C LEU A 192 -17.77 -1.21 1.99
N THR A 193 -18.25 -1.23 0.74
CA THR A 193 -19.60 -0.77 0.42
C THR A 193 -20.70 -1.73 0.89
N SER A 194 -20.35 -3.00 1.17
CA SER A 194 -21.30 -4.04 1.56
C SER A 194 -21.74 -3.93 3.02
N SER A 195 -22.77 -4.70 3.41
CA SER A 195 -23.18 -4.80 4.81
C SER A 195 -22.10 -5.42 5.70
N ASP A 196 -21.30 -6.36 5.19
CA ASP A 196 -20.13 -6.87 5.91
C ASP A 196 -19.02 -5.81 6.00
N GLY A 197 -18.84 -5.02 4.95
CA GLY A 197 -17.96 -3.85 4.96
C GLY A 197 -18.34 -2.83 6.03
N ALA A 198 -19.63 -2.54 6.19
CA ALA A 198 -20.12 -1.66 7.26
C ALA A 198 -19.84 -2.23 8.66
N LYS A 199 -20.02 -3.54 8.86
CA LYS A 199 -19.66 -4.21 10.12
C LYS A 199 -18.17 -4.11 10.38
N PHE A 200 -17.34 -4.43 9.39
CA PHE A 200 -15.89 -4.34 9.48
C PHE A 200 -15.42 -2.93 9.87
N ARG A 201 -16.00 -1.87 9.29
CA ARG A 201 -15.68 -0.50 9.70
C ARG A 201 -15.99 -0.23 11.17
N ASN A 202 -17.14 -0.68 11.64
CA ASN A 202 -17.52 -0.51 13.05
C ASN A 202 -16.60 -1.31 13.98
N GLU A 203 -16.22 -2.52 13.60
CA GLU A 203 -15.26 -3.36 14.32
C GLU A 203 -13.89 -2.67 14.42
N CYS A 204 -13.37 -2.15 13.31
CA CYS A 204 -12.10 -1.42 13.29
C CYS A 204 -12.15 -0.18 14.19
N LYS A 205 -13.22 0.62 14.08
CA LYS A 205 -13.42 1.81 14.94
C LYS A 205 -13.46 1.45 16.42
N ALA A 206 -14.18 0.38 16.78
CA ALA A 206 -14.27 -0.09 18.17
C ALA A 206 -12.91 -0.62 18.70
N ALA A 207 -12.09 -1.21 17.83
CA ALA A 207 -10.79 -1.76 18.18
C ALA A 207 -9.61 -0.76 18.03
N GLY A 208 -9.87 0.49 17.61
CA GLY A 208 -8.82 1.47 17.34
C GLY A 208 -7.89 1.08 16.19
N LYS A 209 -8.41 0.34 15.19
CA LYS A 209 -7.68 -0.08 13.99
C LYS A 209 -7.91 0.94 12.87
N ASN A 210 -6.85 1.31 12.18
CA ASN A 210 -6.95 2.25 11.07
C ASN A 210 -7.50 1.57 9.80
N ILE A 211 -8.29 2.30 9.02
CA ILE A 211 -8.81 1.87 7.72
C ILE A 211 -8.22 2.78 6.64
N LEU A 212 -7.50 2.17 5.71
CA LEU A 212 -6.97 2.82 4.52
C LEU A 212 -7.72 2.26 3.31
N VAL A 213 -8.15 3.12 2.38
CA VAL A 213 -9.02 2.68 1.29
C VAL A 213 -8.39 2.94 -0.05
N TRP A 214 -8.30 1.91 -0.89
CA TRP A 214 -7.72 1.97 -2.22
C TRP A 214 -8.61 1.31 -3.29
N THR A 215 -8.44 1.59 -4.57
CA THR A 215 -7.92 2.87 -5.09
C THR A 215 -9.12 3.80 -5.30
N VAL A 216 -9.13 4.97 -4.68
CA VAL A 216 -10.28 5.87 -4.66
C VAL A 216 -10.00 7.08 -5.55
N ASN A 217 -10.40 6.98 -6.82
CA ASN A 217 -10.09 8.00 -7.83
C ASN A 217 -11.25 8.94 -8.17
N LYS A 218 -12.47 8.62 -7.72
CA LYS A 218 -13.67 9.38 -8.07
C LYS A 218 -14.17 10.21 -6.88
N PRO A 219 -14.59 11.48 -7.08
CA PRO A 219 -15.12 12.31 -6.00
C PRO A 219 -16.28 11.65 -5.25
N GLU A 220 -17.21 10.97 -5.93
CA GLU A 220 -18.31 10.28 -5.26
C GLU A 220 -17.85 9.15 -4.33
N HIS A 221 -16.74 8.48 -4.64
CA HIS A 221 -16.14 7.47 -3.76
C HIS A 221 -15.36 8.12 -2.61
N MET A 222 -14.66 9.23 -2.87
CA MET A 222 -13.99 10.02 -1.82
C MET A 222 -14.99 10.50 -0.77
N MET A 223 -16.17 10.95 -1.22
CA MET A 223 -17.26 11.36 -0.33
C MET A 223 -17.83 10.21 0.49
N GLU A 224 -17.84 8.99 -0.03
CA GLU A 224 -18.18 7.83 0.79
C GLU A 224 -17.12 7.54 1.85
N CYS A 225 -15.84 7.63 1.51
CA CYS A 225 -14.76 7.53 2.49
C CYS A 225 -14.89 8.59 3.61
N VAL A 226 -15.31 9.82 3.27
CA VAL A 226 -15.66 10.87 4.26
C VAL A 226 -16.79 10.41 5.18
N ARG A 227 -17.90 9.91 4.62
CA ARG A 227 -19.04 9.40 5.41
C ARG A 227 -18.68 8.20 6.28
N TRP A 228 -17.70 7.41 5.84
CA TRP A 228 -17.23 6.24 6.55
C TRP A 228 -16.20 6.56 7.63
N ASP A 229 -15.70 7.80 7.68
CA ASP A 229 -14.70 8.26 8.66
C ASP A 229 -13.44 7.37 8.64
N VAL A 230 -12.92 7.10 7.44
CA VAL A 230 -11.69 6.30 7.25
C VAL A 230 -10.44 7.13 7.52
N ASP A 231 -9.30 6.49 7.82
CA ASP A 231 -8.08 7.19 8.20
C ASP A 231 -7.31 7.76 7.00
N ALA A 232 -7.29 7.04 5.87
CA ALA A 232 -6.64 7.51 4.66
C ALA A 232 -7.33 7.06 3.37
N ILE A 233 -7.23 7.90 2.35
CA ILE A 233 -7.59 7.59 0.97
C ILE A 233 -6.32 7.43 0.15
N LEU A 234 -6.16 6.25 -0.47
CA LEU A 234 -5.14 6.00 -1.48
C LEU A 234 -5.73 6.31 -2.86
N THR A 235 -5.13 7.29 -3.55
CA THR A 235 -5.66 7.82 -4.82
C THR A 235 -4.55 8.13 -5.81
N ASP A 236 -4.83 7.92 -7.09
CA ASP A 236 -3.95 8.35 -8.18
C ASP A 236 -4.04 9.88 -8.40
N TYR A 237 -5.12 10.50 -7.93
CA TYR A 237 -5.51 11.90 -8.15
C TYR A 237 -5.42 12.71 -6.84
N THR A 238 -4.21 12.86 -6.31
CA THR A 238 -3.91 13.57 -5.05
C THR A 238 -4.53 14.96 -4.97
N LYS A 239 -4.35 15.80 -6.00
CA LYS A 239 -4.98 17.14 -6.05
C LYS A 239 -6.50 17.10 -5.92
N VAL A 240 -7.17 16.18 -6.61
CA VAL A 240 -8.63 16.10 -6.61
C VAL A 240 -9.15 15.85 -5.19
N TRP A 241 -8.52 14.92 -4.46
CA TRP A 241 -8.90 14.68 -3.08
C TRP A 241 -8.59 15.87 -2.17
N LEU A 242 -7.41 16.47 -2.30
CA LEU A 242 -6.98 17.59 -1.47
C LEU A 242 -7.85 18.84 -1.66
N GLU A 243 -8.21 19.15 -2.91
CA GLU A 243 -9.15 20.22 -3.24
C GLU A 243 -10.55 19.95 -2.68
N LEU A 244 -11.06 18.72 -2.83
CA LEU A 244 -12.36 18.33 -2.28
C LEU A 244 -12.36 18.40 -0.74
N ARG A 245 -11.28 17.96 -0.09
CA ARG A 245 -11.09 18.05 1.36
C ARG A 245 -11.06 19.49 1.85
N ALA A 246 -10.39 20.40 1.13
CA ALA A 246 -10.39 21.83 1.45
C ALA A 246 -11.79 22.47 1.30
N GLN A 247 -12.56 22.07 0.27
CA GLN A 247 -13.94 22.51 0.12
C GLN A 247 -14.84 22.00 1.26
N LEU A 248 -14.66 20.76 1.72
CA LEU A 248 -15.38 20.19 2.86
C LEU A 248 -15.09 20.93 4.18
N GLN A 249 -13.86 21.41 4.38
CA GLN A 249 -13.52 22.25 5.54
C GLN A 249 -14.23 23.61 5.49
N THR A 250 -14.49 24.12 4.28
CA THR A 250 -15.10 25.44 4.08
C THR A 250 -16.62 25.38 4.23
N ASP A 251 -17.28 24.40 3.61
CA ASP A 251 -18.73 24.24 3.64
C ASP A 251 -19.12 22.76 3.50
N TYR A 252 -19.13 22.06 4.64
CA TYR A 252 -19.37 20.63 4.68
C TYR A 252 -20.75 20.26 4.13
N ASP A 253 -21.81 20.94 4.58
CA ASP A 253 -23.19 20.60 4.22
C ASP A 253 -23.45 20.78 2.73
N LYS A 254 -22.94 21.87 2.13
CA LYS A 254 -23.08 22.12 0.69
C LYS A 254 -22.36 21.08 -0.15
N ILE A 255 -21.12 20.74 0.19
CA ILE A 255 -20.34 19.78 -0.60
C ILE A 255 -20.93 18.38 -0.46
N VAL A 256 -21.28 17.95 0.75
CA VAL A 256 -21.97 16.67 0.96
C VAL A 256 -23.28 16.61 0.17
N ALA A 257 -24.05 17.70 0.13
CA ALA A 257 -25.29 17.79 -0.63
C ALA A 257 -25.10 17.56 -2.14
N GLN A 258 -23.99 18.03 -2.72
CA GLN A 258 -23.67 17.81 -4.14
C GLN A 258 -23.42 16.33 -4.48
N TYR A 259 -22.93 15.55 -3.51
CA TYR A 259 -22.60 14.14 -3.67
C TYR A 259 -23.55 13.22 -2.88
N ASN A 260 -24.78 13.66 -2.60
CA ASN A 260 -25.75 12.89 -1.81
C ASN A 260 -26.27 11.62 -2.51
N SER A 261 -26.03 11.49 -3.81
CA SER A 261 -26.42 10.32 -4.57
C SER A 261 -25.42 9.18 -4.43
N ARG A 262 -25.89 8.03 -3.93
CA ARG A 262 -25.16 6.76 -3.95
C ARG A 262 -25.48 5.90 -5.18
N LEU A 263 -25.95 6.53 -6.27
CA LEU A 263 -26.32 5.81 -7.50
C LEU A 263 -25.15 4.99 -8.06
N PHE A 264 -23.90 5.41 -7.84
CA PHE A 264 -22.71 4.69 -8.29
C PHE A 264 -22.65 3.23 -7.79
N LEU A 265 -23.28 2.91 -6.65
CA LEU A 265 -23.40 1.53 -6.13
C LEU A 265 -24.20 0.61 -7.07
N TRP A 266 -24.99 1.18 -7.97
CA TRP A 266 -25.86 0.47 -8.91
C TRP A 266 -25.40 0.58 -10.37
N THR A 267 -24.39 1.41 -10.66
CA THR A 267 -23.87 1.60 -12.02
C THR A 267 -22.66 0.72 -12.32
N SER A 268 -22.15 -0.03 -11.34
CA SER A 268 -21.02 -0.93 -11.54
C SER A 268 -21.23 -2.25 -10.79
N MET A 269 -21.00 -3.35 -11.51
CA MET A 269 -21.16 -4.70 -10.96
C MET A 269 -20.15 -5.01 -9.84
N ILE A 270 -19.06 -4.26 -9.70
CA ILE A 270 -18.04 -4.48 -8.64
C ILE A 270 -18.60 -4.29 -7.23
N PHE A 271 -19.75 -3.62 -7.09
CA PHE A 271 -20.45 -3.42 -5.82
C PHE A 271 -21.47 -4.51 -5.52
N TYR A 272 -21.70 -5.44 -6.44
CA TYR A 272 -22.71 -6.47 -6.29
C TYR A 272 -22.13 -7.68 -5.57
N LYS A 273 -22.82 -8.14 -4.53
CA LYS A 273 -22.35 -9.22 -3.65
C LYS A 273 -21.86 -10.48 -4.40
N PRO A 274 -22.55 -11.01 -5.43
CA PRO A 274 -22.05 -12.18 -6.16
C PRO A 274 -20.69 -11.94 -6.84
N VAL A 275 -20.49 -10.74 -7.41
CA VAL A 275 -19.22 -10.37 -8.06
C VAL A 275 -18.11 -10.19 -7.02
N GLN A 276 -18.44 -9.61 -5.87
CA GLN A 276 -17.49 -9.46 -4.75
C GLN A 276 -17.06 -10.82 -4.20
N LEU A 277 -17.99 -11.75 -4.02
CA LEU A 277 -17.69 -13.11 -3.57
C LEU A 277 -16.83 -13.87 -4.59
N LEU A 278 -17.16 -13.75 -5.87
CA LEU A 278 -16.36 -14.35 -6.94
C LEU A 278 -14.94 -13.77 -6.99
N GLY A 279 -14.81 -12.44 -6.90
CA GLY A 279 -13.52 -11.77 -6.82
C GLY A 279 -12.70 -12.22 -5.61
N GLN A 280 -13.33 -12.31 -4.43
CA GLN A 280 -12.69 -12.83 -3.22
C GLN A 280 -12.22 -14.27 -3.38
N PHE A 281 -13.03 -15.14 -4.01
CA PHE A 281 -12.65 -16.52 -4.28
C PHE A 281 -11.43 -16.62 -5.21
N TYR A 282 -11.44 -15.88 -6.32
CA TYR A 282 -10.29 -15.85 -7.24
C TYR A 282 -9.04 -15.29 -6.57
N HIS A 283 -9.18 -14.22 -5.78
CA HIS A 283 -8.06 -13.67 -5.04
C HIS A 283 -7.51 -14.65 -4.00
N HIS A 284 -8.36 -15.32 -3.22
CA HIS A 284 -7.91 -16.37 -2.29
C HIS A 284 -7.12 -17.45 -3.04
N ALA A 285 -7.68 -18.02 -4.10
CA ALA A 285 -7.01 -19.05 -4.89
C ALA A 285 -5.68 -18.56 -5.49
N TYR A 286 -5.60 -17.30 -5.91
CA TYR A 286 -4.36 -16.68 -6.37
C TYR A 286 -3.33 -16.51 -5.24
N LEU A 287 -3.76 -16.07 -4.06
CA LEU A 287 -2.85 -15.95 -2.90
C LEU A 287 -2.22 -17.31 -2.60
N GLU A 288 -3.02 -18.37 -2.57
CA GLU A 288 -2.54 -19.71 -2.25
C GLU A 288 -1.69 -20.34 -3.36
N SER A 289 -1.99 -20.06 -4.63
CA SER A 289 -1.19 -20.59 -5.74
C SER A 289 0.21 -20.00 -5.79
N VAL A 290 0.40 -18.78 -5.30
CA VAL A 290 1.69 -18.08 -5.30
C VAL A 290 2.46 -18.27 -3.99
N ALA A 291 1.78 -18.19 -2.84
CA ALA A 291 2.42 -18.14 -1.51
C ALA A 291 2.15 -19.37 -0.63
N GLY A 292 1.41 -20.35 -1.14
CA GLY A 292 0.98 -21.52 -0.39
C GLY A 292 -0.26 -21.25 0.47
N PRO A 293 -0.79 -22.27 1.18
CA PRO A 293 -2.03 -22.14 1.94
C PRO A 293 -1.96 -21.07 3.03
N LEU A 294 -3.05 -20.32 3.22
CA LEU A 294 -3.11 -19.26 4.25
C LEU A 294 -2.94 -19.82 5.68
N ASP A 295 -3.45 -21.03 5.92
CA ASP A 295 -3.38 -21.72 7.23
C ASP A 295 -2.03 -22.42 7.48
N ALA A 296 -1.12 -22.52 6.50
CA ALA A 296 0.14 -23.25 6.64
C ALA A 296 1.15 -22.56 7.57
N VAL A 297 0.91 -21.29 7.93
CA VAL A 297 1.88 -20.43 8.63
C VAL A 297 1.92 -20.68 10.14
N ASP A 298 1.03 -21.54 10.68
CA ASP A 298 0.84 -21.70 12.13
C ASP A 298 1.70 -22.81 12.80
N THR A 299 2.88 -23.14 12.25
CA THR A 299 3.71 -24.25 12.78
C THR A 299 5.15 -23.91 13.18
N ALA A 300 5.56 -22.64 13.14
CA ALA A 300 6.92 -22.25 13.53
C ALA A 300 6.95 -21.11 14.57
N ALA A 301 6.42 -21.38 15.76
CA ALA A 301 6.87 -20.70 16.96
C ALA A 301 7.99 -21.55 17.60
N PRO A 302 9.27 -21.13 17.61
CA PRO A 302 10.26 -21.80 18.42
C PRO A 302 9.95 -21.51 19.89
N GLY A 303 9.49 -22.56 20.59
CA GLY A 303 9.41 -22.56 22.04
C GLY A 303 10.78 -22.26 22.62
N VAL A 304 10.93 -21.07 23.21
CA VAL A 304 12.01 -20.77 24.12
C VAL A 304 11.75 -21.58 25.39
N LYS A 305 12.29 -22.81 25.44
CA LYS A 305 12.53 -23.50 26.71
C LYS A 305 13.60 -22.72 27.45
N VAL A 306 13.17 -21.87 28.39
CA VAL A 306 14.01 -21.40 29.47
C VAL A 306 14.42 -22.64 30.26
N LYS A 307 15.68 -23.07 30.12
CA LYS A 307 16.29 -23.97 31.10
C LYS A 307 16.68 -23.12 32.30
N SER A 308 16.10 -23.50 33.44
CA SER A 308 16.53 -23.17 34.80
C SER A 308 18.02 -23.40 35.01
#